data_AF-A0A3M1DA93-F1
#
_entry.id   AF-A0A3M1DA93-F1
#
_cell.length_a   1.000
_cell.length_b   1.000
_cell.length_c   1.000
_cell.angle_alpha   90.00
_cell.angle_beta   90.00
_cell.angle_gamma   90.00
#
_symmetry.space_group_name_H-M   'P 1'
#
loop_
_entity.id
_entity.type
_entity.pdbx_description
1 polymer ?
#
loop_
_entity_poly.entity_id
_entity_poly.type
_entity_poly.pdbx_seq_one_letter_code
_entity_poly.pdbx_strand_id
1 'polypeptide(L)'
;GLRAFLDSPYNQVADVKMYYFFADISRTALIVLGVLFLLSIVIRNFWCRYLCPYGALLGLVSLVSPQKIRRDPVSCIDCAKCALACPSRIKVDKVRTVISDECTGCLNCVDVCPVKDTLWLESVPLKRRVPKRLVPALVVGGFVLITGLAMLTGHWQNNMSVNDYIRQRAAIRMYGHPTSLEDISRMNHQAQPRK
;
A
#
# COMPACT_ATOMS: atom_id res chain seq x y z
N GLY A 1 -6.96 -22.75 14.88
CA GLY A 1 -7.69 -21.46 14.92
C GLY A 1 -6.70 -20.30 14.91
N LEU A 2 -7.14 -19.07 14.61
CA LEU A 2 -6.25 -17.90 14.42
C LEU A 2 -5.29 -17.66 15.59
N ARG A 3 -5.74 -17.73 16.84
CA ARG A 3 -4.88 -17.58 18.04
C ARG A 3 -3.75 -18.62 18.08
N ALA A 4 -4.08 -19.88 17.83
CA ALA A 4 -3.09 -20.96 17.80
C ALA A 4 -2.04 -20.80 16.69
N PHE A 5 -2.38 -20.11 15.59
CA PHE A 5 -1.41 -19.76 14.54
C PHE A 5 -0.53 -18.59 14.97
N LEU A 6 -1.13 -17.52 15.50
CA LEU A 6 -0.40 -16.33 15.96
C LEU A 6 0.63 -16.67 17.06
N ASP A 7 0.25 -17.56 17.98
CA ASP A 7 1.10 -18.02 19.07
C ASP A 7 2.05 -19.17 18.67
N SER A 8 2.02 -19.62 17.40
CA SER A 8 2.86 -20.73 16.95
C SER A 8 4.35 -20.31 16.83
N PRO A 9 5.29 -21.22 17.13
CA PRO A 9 6.72 -20.93 16.95
C PRO A 9 7.09 -20.53 15.53
N TYR A 10 6.39 -21.06 14.53
CA TYR A 10 6.55 -20.67 13.13
C TYR A 10 6.29 -19.17 12.91
N ASN A 11 5.17 -18.66 13.42
CA ASN A 11 4.81 -17.25 13.26
C ASN A 11 5.83 -16.32 13.94
N GLN A 12 6.30 -16.73 15.13
CA GLN A 12 7.35 -16.01 15.86
C GLN A 12 8.68 -15.98 15.08
N VAL A 13 9.13 -17.12 14.53
CA VAL A 13 10.34 -17.21 13.72
C VAL A 13 10.20 -16.38 12.43
N ALA A 14 9.03 -16.34 11.82
CA ALA A 14 8.75 -15.52 10.65
C ALA A 14 8.91 -14.02 10.97
N ASP A 15 8.35 -13.56 12.09
CA ASP A 15 8.49 -12.18 12.56
C ASP A 15 9.96 -11.83 12.85
N VAL A 16 10.70 -12.70 13.53
CA VAL A 16 12.13 -12.49 13.79
C VAL A 16 12.91 -12.42 12.47
N LYS A 17 12.66 -13.31 11.51
CA LYS A 17 13.30 -13.28 10.18
C LYS A 17 12.99 -12.00 9.42
N MET A 18 11.74 -11.54 9.46
CA MET A 18 11.34 -10.28 8.84
C MET A 18 12.12 -9.11 9.45
N TYR A 19 12.23 -9.04 10.77
CA TYR A 19 13.05 -8.03 11.45
C TYR A 19 14.52 -8.09 10.99
N TYR A 20 15.14 -9.26 10.93
CA TYR A 20 16.53 -9.41 10.46
C TYR A 20 16.72 -9.00 9.02
N PHE A 21 15.76 -9.27 8.14
CA PHE A 21 15.83 -8.82 6.76
C PHE A 21 15.92 -7.29 6.66
N PHE A 22 15.22 -6.56 7.54
CA PHE A 22 15.28 -5.10 7.58
C PHE A 22 16.50 -4.55 8.33
N ALA A 23 16.92 -5.21 9.41
CA ALA A 23 18.07 -4.79 10.20
C ALA A 23 19.40 -5.05 9.47
N ASP A 24 19.55 -6.23 8.86
CA ASP A 24 20.72 -6.66 8.08
C ASP A 24 20.38 -6.66 6.58
N ILE A 25 19.97 -5.51 6.06
CA ILE A 25 19.54 -5.40 4.66
C ILE A 25 20.67 -5.83 3.71
N SER A 26 20.36 -6.76 2.81
CA SER A 26 21.35 -7.32 1.89
C SER A 26 21.78 -6.27 0.84
N ARG A 27 23.02 -6.38 0.36
CA ARG A 27 23.53 -5.50 -0.71
C ARG A 27 22.66 -5.55 -1.97
N THR A 28 22.15 -6.73 -2.31
CA THR A 28 21.24 -6.92 -3.45
C THR A 28 19.91 -6.21 -3.22
N ALA A 29 19.32 -6.30 -2.02
CA ALA A 29 18.09 -5.59 -1.69
C ALA A 29 18.28 -4.07 -1.77
N LEU A 30 19.39 -3.54 -1.25
CA LEU A 30 19.72 -2.12 -1.38
C LEU A 30 19.87 -1.67 -2.84
N ILE A 31 20.56 -2.44 -3.67
CA ILE A 31 20.73 -2.14 -5.10
C ILE A 31 19.37 -2.11 -5.79
N VAL A 32 18.52 -3.12 -5.58
CA VAL A 32 17.18 -3.19 -6.18
C VAL A 32 16.33 -2.01 -5.73
N LEU A 33 16.28 -1.71 -4.43
CA LEU A 33 15.53 -0.57 -3.91
C LEU A 33 16.05 0.77 -4.48
N GLY A 34 17.37 0.93 -4.57
CA GLY A 34 18.00 2.12 -5.14
C GLY A 34 17.66 2.30 -6.63
N VAL A 35 17.74 1.22 -7.42
CA VAL A 35 17.36 1.23 -8.84
C VAL A 35 15.88 1.58 -9.01
N LEU A 36 15.00 0.97 -8.22
CA LEU A 36 13.56 1.27 -8.24
C LEU A 36 13.27 2.72 -7.86
N PHE A 37 13.97 3.26 -6.86
CA PHE A 37 13.85 4.65 -6.46
C PHE A 37 14.28 5.61 -7.58
N LEU A 38 15.44 5.36 -8.20
CA LEU A 38 15.93 6.17 -9.33
C LEU A 38 14.98 6.09 -10.53
N LEU A 39 14.50 4.89 -10.87
CA LEU A 39 13.50 4.69 -11.93
C LEU A 39 12.21 5.44 -11.66
N SER A 40 11.77 5.52 -10.39
CA SER A 40 10.57 6.28 -10.00
C SER A 40 10.71 7.79 -10.17
N ILE A 41 11.94 8.32 -10.07
CA ILE A 41 12.24 9.74 -10.33
C ILE A 41 12.20 10.02 -11.84
N VAL A 42 12.81 9.14 -12.64
CA VAL A 42 12.87 9.30 -14.11
C VAL A 42 11.51 9.06 -14.75
N ILE A 43 10.79 8.04 -14.29
CA ILE A 43 9.46 7.67 -14.75
C ILE A 43 8.50 7.78 -13.57
N ARG A 44 7.70 8.85 -13.56
CA ARG A 44 6.71 9.09 -12.50
C ARG A 44 5.86 7.84 -12.28
N ASN A 45 5.88 7.33 -11.05
CA ASN A 45 5.10 6.17 -10.61
C ASN A 45 5.43 4.86 -11.35
N PHE A 46 6.69 4.65 -11.78
CA PHE A 46 7.14 3.44 -12.48
C PHE A 46 6.71 2.14 -11.79
N TRP A 47 6.97 2.05 -10.49
CA TRP A 47 6.62 0.87 -9.68
C TRP A 47 5.13 0.57 -9.77
N CYS A 48 4.29 1.58 -9.49
CA CYS A 48 2.84 1.44 -9.50
C CYS A 48 2.27 1.13 -10.89
N ARG A 49 2.96 1.55 -11.97
CA ARG A 49 2.50 1.32 -13.35
C ARG A 49 2.88 -0.04 -13.91
N TYR A 50 4.08 -0.54 -13.61
CA TYR A 50 4.64 -1.69 -14.32
C TYR A 50 4.94 -2.90 -13.45
N LEU A 51 5.33 -2.69 -12.18
CA LEU A 51 5.83 -3.78 -11.32
C LEU A 51 4.84 -4.16 -10.21
N CYS A 52 3.95 -3.25 -9.84
CA CYS A 52 3.05 -3.46 -8.72
C CYS A 52 1.81 -4.28 -9.17
N PRO A 53 1.56 -5.47 -8.60
CA PRO A 53 0.34 -6.24 -8.89
C PRO A 53 -0.93 -5.49 -8.45
N TYR A 54 -0.83 -4.68 -7.40
CA TYR A 54 -1.89 -3.75 -7.00
C TYR A 54 -2.13 -2.66 -8.04
N GLY A 55 -1.14 -2.29 -8.85
CA GLY A 55 -1.30 -1.33 -9.95
C GLY A 55 -2.29 -1.81 -10.99
N ALA A 56 -2.19 -3.09 -11.39
CA ALA A 56 -3.14 -3.71 -12.32
C ALA A 56 -4.55 -3.80 -11.72
N LEU A 57 -4.66 -4.19 -10.45
CA LEU A 57 -5.93 -4.21 -9.72
C LEU A 57 -6.54 -2.81 -9.59
N LEU A 58 -5.72 -1.81 -9.27
CA LEU A 58 -6.16 -0.41 -9.17
C LEU A 58 -6.56 0.16 -10.53
N GLY A 59 -5.94 -0.25 -11.63
CA GLY A 59 -6.36 0.12 -12.98
C GLY A 59 -7.72 -0.47 -13.35
N LEU A 60 -7.95 -1.74 -13.00
CA LEU A 60 -9.26 -2.39 -13.17
C LEU A 60 -10.33 -1.74 -12.29
N VAL A 61 -10.01 -1.48 -11.02
CA VAL A 61 -10.88 -0.76 -10.10
C VAL A 61 -11.12 0.65 -10.61
N SER A 62 -10.13 1.34 -11.17
CA SER A 62 -10.29 2.68 -11.75
C SER A 62 -11.23 2.65 -12.93
N LEU A 63 -11.19 1.63 -13.79
CA LEU A 63 -12.12 1.46 -14.90
C LEU A 63 -13.58 1.34 -14.42
N VAL A 64 -13.82 0.58 -13.35
CA VAL A 64 -15.15 0.37 -12.75
C VAL A 64 -15.50 1.45 -11.70
N SER A 65 -14.54 2.28 -11.30
CA SER A 65 -14.68 3.20 -10.18
C SER A 65 -15.80 4.20 -10.42
N PRO A 66 -16.68 4.41 -9.44
CA PRO A 66 -17.72 5.43 -9.50
C PRO A 66 -17.15 6.86 -9.33
N GLN A 67 -15.84 7.01 -9.13
CA GLN A 67 -15.14 8.28 -9.06
C GLN A 67 -14.41 8.53 -10.39
N LYS A 68 -14.94 9.43 -11.22
CA LYS A 68 -14.40 9.75 -12.54
C LYS A 68 -14.09 11.23 -12.68
N ILE A 69 -13.01 11.56 -13.38
CA ILE A 69 -12.72 12.94 -13.73
C ILE A 69 -13.61 13.34 -14.90
N ARG A 70 -14.37 14.41 -14.71
CA ARG A 70 -15.28 15.00 -15.69
C ARG A 70 -14.74 16.34 -16.15
N ARG A 71 -14.92 16.62 -17.43
CA ARG A 71 -14.59 17.89 -18.08
C ARG A 71 -15.87 18.52 -18.60
N ASP A 72 -16.06 19.79 -18.32
CA ASP A 72 -17.04 20.61 -19.01
C ASP A 72 -16.45 21.15 -20.32
N PRO A 73 -16.94 20.74 -21.50
CA PRO A 73 -16.45 21.24 -22.78
C PRO A 73 -16.81 22.72 -23.01
N VAL A 74 -17.84 23.26 -22.33
CA VAL A 74 -18.29 24.64 -22.54
C VAL A 74 -17.34 25.65 -21.89
N SER A 75 -16.91 25.40 -20.65
CA SER A 75 -15.94 26.26 -19.95
C SER A 75 -14.49 26.02 -20.37
N CYS A 76 -14.19 24.94 -21.09
CA CYS A 76 -12.82 24.59 -21.44
C CYS A 76 -12.27 25.42 -22.61
N ILE A 77 -11.09 26.00 -22.41
CA ILE A 77 -10.36 26.81 -23.41
C ILE A 77 -9.36 26.00 -24.26
N ASP A 78 -9.47 24.67 -24.28
CA ASP A 78 -8.61 23.75 -25.07
C ASP A 78 -7.09 23.95 -24.96
N CYS A 79 -6.60 24.44 -23.82
CA CYS A 79 -5.18 24.73 -23.60
C CYS A 79 -4.24 23.51 -23.45
N ALA A 80 -4.78 22.28 -23.47
CA ALA A 80 -4.07 21.00 -23.33
C ALA A 80 -3.17 20.80 -22.06
N LYS A 81 -3.14 21.76 -21.13
CA LYS A 81 -2.33 21.67 -19.88
C LYS A 81 -2.65 20.43 -19.05
N CYS A 82 -3.93 20.04 -18.99
CA CYS A 82 -4.37 18.85 -18.26
C CYS A 82 -3.78 17.54 -18.84
N ALA A 83 -3.64 17.44 -20.16
CA ALA A 83 -3.03 16.28 -20.82
C ALA A 83 -1.50 16.23 -20.61
N LEU A 84 -0.84 17.41 -20.63
CA LEU A 84 0.60 17.53 -20.34
C LEU A 84 0.93 17.20 -18.88
N ALA A 85 0.07 17.57 -17.94
CA ALA A 85 0.27 17.28 -16.52
C ALA A 85 -0.05 15.83 -16.13
N CYS A 86 -0.81 15.10 -16.97
CA CYS A 86 -1.20 13.74 -16.69
C CYS A 86 0.04 12.81 -16.72
N PRO A 87 0.41 12.16 -15.59
CA PRO A 87 1.57 11.27 -15.57
C PRO A 87 1.39 10.05 -16.50
N SER A 88 0.15 9.62 -16.71
CA SER A 88 -0.22 8.53 -17.63
C SER A 88 -0.36 9.00 -19.09
N ARG A 89 -0.11 10.29 -19.39
CA ARG A 89 -0.23 10.89 -20.74
C ARG A 89 -1.62 10.69 -21.38
N ILE A 90 -2.67 10.62 -20.56
CA ILE A 90 -4.05 10.54 -21.05
C ILE A 90 -4.43 11.88 -21.69
N LYS A 91 -5.08 11.85 -22.86
CA LYS A 91 -5.59 13.04 -23.56
C LYS A 91 -6.86 13.58 -22.90
N VAL A 92 -6.72 14.07 -21.65
CA VAL A 92 -7.82 14.60 -20.83
C VAL A 92 -8.52 15.78 -21.51
N ASP A 93 -7.79 16.54 -22.33
CA ASP A 93 -8.28 17.67 -23.14
C ASP A 93 -9.13 17.27 -24.36
N LYS A 94 -9.30 15.98 -24.64
CA LYS A 94 -10.12 15.49 -25.77
C LYS A 94 -11.33 14.67 -25.35
N VAL A 95 -11.43 14.34 -24.06
CA VAL A 95 -12.52 13.51 -23.54
C VAL A 95 -13.39 14.29 -22.55
N ARG A 96 -14.69 14.03 -22.57
CA ARG A 96 -15.63 14.58 -21.56
C ARG A 96 -15.48 13.88 -20.21
N THR A 97 -15.11 12.61 -20.22
CA THR A 97 -14.91 11.80 -19.02
C THR A 97 -13.66 10.98 -19.19
N VAL A 98 -12.77 11.00 -18.20
CA VAL A 98 -11.57 10.17 -18.21
C VAL A 98 -11.96 8.75 -17.83
N ILE A 99 -12.03 7.87 -18.84
CA ILE A 99 -12.25 6.44 -18.67
C ILE A 99 -11.01 5.74 -19.25
N SER A 100 -10.09 5.38 -18.36
CA SER A 100 -8.87 4.65 -18.71
C SER A 100 -8.43 3.87 -17.48
N ASP A 101 -7.98 2.65 -17.71
CA ASP A 101 -7.30 1.76 -16.77
C ASP A 101 -5.96 2.31 -16.29
N GLU A 102 -5.31 3.18 -17.08
CA GLU A 102 -4.08 3.86 -16.67
C GLU A 102 -4.33 5.08 -15.77
N CYS A 103 -5.59 5.51 -15.59
CA CYS A 103 -5.93 6.64 -14.74
C CYS A 103 -5.87 6.23 -13.27
N THR A 104 -4.90 6.74 -12.51
CA THR A 104 -4.77 6.45 -11.07
C THR A 104 -5.56 7.40 -10.16
N GLY A 105 -6.33 8.34 -10.72
CA GLY A 105 -7.09 9.31 -9.93
C GLY A 105 -6.23 10.32 -9.16
N CYS A 106 -5.02 10.64 -9.64
CA CYS A 106 -4.09 11.57 -8.97
C CYS A 106 -4.49 13.05 -8.95
N LEU A 107 -5.53 13.44 -9.71
CA LEU A 107 -6.08 14.81 -9.78
C LEU A 107 -5.17 15.93 -10.30
N ASN A 108 -3.93 15.66 -10.70
CA ASN A 108 -3.03 16.66 -11.30
C ASN A 108 -3.66 17.48 -12.45
N CYS A 109 -4.54 16.85 -13.25
CA CYS A 109 -5.24 17.52 -14.34
C CYS A 109 -6.28 18.56 -13.87
N VAL A 110 -6.85 18.37 -12.67
CA VAL A 110 -7.76 19.32 -12.03
C VAL A 110 -6.95 20.48 -11.46
N ASP A 111 -5.84 20.19 -10.77
CA ASP A 111 -5.01 21.20 -10.09
C ASP A 111 -4.30 22.17 -11.05
N VAL A 112 -3.88 21.69 -12.23
CA VAL A 112 -3.20 22.52 -13.24
C VAL A 112 -4.18 23.34 -14.11
N CYS A 113 -5.49 23.08 -14.02
CA CYS A 113 -6.46 23.71 -14.91
C CYS A 113 -6.54 25.21 -14.62
N PRO A 114 -6.31 26.09 -15.61
CA PRO A 114 -6.35 27.54 -15.39
C PRO A 114 -7.79 28.07 -15.22
N VAL A 115 -8.79 27.33 -15.70
CA VAL A 115 -10.20 27.70 -15.59
C VAL A 115 -10.80 26.96 -14.40
N LYS A 116 -11.36 27.72 -13.45
CA LYS A 116 -11.99 27.16 -12.26
C LYS A 116 -13.20 26.31 -12.64
N ASP A 117 -13.39 25.20 -11.94
CA ASP A 117 -14.54 24.30 -12.07
C ASP A 117 -14.75 23.67 -13.47
N THR A 118 -13.79 23.78 -14.39
CA THR A 118 -13.86 23.09 -15.70
C THR A 118 -13.57 21.60 -15.62
N LEU A 119 -12.71 21.18 -14.69
CA LEU A 119 -12.46 19.77 -14.39
C LEU A 119 -12.73 19.50 -12.91
N TRP A 120 -13.42 18.41 -12.62
CA TRP A 120 -13.68 17.97 -11.26
C TRP A 120 -13.73 16.44 -11.16
N LEU A 121 -13.55 15.94 -9.95
CA LEU A 121 -13.82 14.54 -9.63
C LEU A 121 -15.31 14.39 -9.32
N GLU A 122 -16.03 13.67 -10.18
CA GLU A 122 -17.42 13.30 -9.95
C GLU A 122 -17.45 11.94 -9.25
N SER A 123 -17.97 11.90 -8.03
CA SER A 123 -18.22 10.67 -7.28
C SER A 123 -19.70 10.32 -7.32
N VAL A 124 -20.06 9.24 -8.00
CA VAL A 124 -21.46 8.80 -8.19
C VAL A 124 -22.20 8.43 -6.89
N PRO A 125 -21.60 7.89 -5.80
CA PRO A 125 -22.39 7.42 -4.65
C PRO A 125 -22.42 8.39 -3.46
N LEU A 126 -21.53 9.38 -3.37
CA LEU A 126 -21.36 10.18 -2.15
C LEU A 126 -21.61 11.66 -2.41
N LYS A 127 -22.88 12.07 -2.30
CA LYS A 127 -23.35 13.47 -2.40
C LYS A 127 -22.89 14.36 -1.22
N ARG A 128 -21.91 13.94 -0.41
CA ARG A 128 -21.39 14.72 0.72
C ARG A 128 -19.99 15.25 0.41
N ARG A 129 -19.87 16.58 0.31
CA ARG A 129 -18.57 17.26 0.24
C ARG A 129 -17.90 17.20 1.63
N VAL A 130 -17.02 16.23 1.84
CA VAL A 130 -16.20 16.18 3.04
C VAL A 130 -15.10 17.26 2.93
N PRO A 131 -14.88 18.11 3.94
CA PRO A 131 -13.83 19.12 3.89
C PRO A 131 -12.44 18.47 3.73
N LYS A 132 -11.61 19.02 2.84
CA LYS A 132 -10.30 18.44 2.46
C LYS A 132 -9.35 18.20 3.65
N ARG A 133 -9.47 19.01 4.71
CA ARG A 133 -8.66 18.88 5.94
C ARG A 133 -9.16 17.81 6.91
N LEU A 134 -10.43 17.43 6.82
CA LEU A 134 -11.05 16.47 7.73
C LEU A 134 -10.67 15.03 7.39
N VAL A 135 -10.47 14.70 6.11
CA VAL A 135 -10.06 13.35 5.68
C VAL A 135 -8.76 12.89 6.33
N PRO A 136 -7.63 13.61 6.22
CA PRO A 136 -6.40 13.19 6.89
C PRO A 136 -6.54 13.20 8.42
N ALA A 137 -7.28 14.15 8.99
CA ALA A 137 -7.54 14.20 10.42
C ALA A 137 -8.31 12.98 10.93
N LEU A 138 -9.32 12.51 10.18
CA LEU A 138 -10.08 11.30 10.50
C LEU A 138 -9.24 10.04 10.35
N VAL A 139 -8.40 9.95 9.32
CA VAL A 139 -7.51 8.79 9.11
C VAL A 139 -6.50 8.69 10.25
N VAL A 140 -5.79 9.79 10.56
CA VAL A 140 -4.81 9.84 11.65
C VAL A 140 -5.50 9.63 13.00
N GLY A 141 -6.62 10.32 13.25
CA GLY A 141 -7.39 10.18 14.48
C GLY A 141 -7.92 8.77 14.69
N GLY A 142 -8.45 8.14 13.64
CA GLY A 142 -8.91 6.76 13.67
C GLY A 142 -7.79 5.77 13.95
N PHE A 143 -6.63 5.93 13.30
CA PHE A 143 -5.46 5.10 13.58
C PHE A 143 -5.01 5.22 15.03
N VAL A 144 -4.80 6.45 15.51
CA VAL A 144 -4.37 6.74 16.90
C VAL A 144 -5.39 6.20 17.91
N LEU A 145 -6.67 6.37 17.65
CA LEU A 145 -7.74 5.87 18.50
C LEU A 145 -7.70 4.33 18.59
N ILE A 146 -7.62 3.64 17.45
CA ILE A 146 -7.58 2.17 17.41
C ILE A 146 -6.34 1.64 18.12
N THR A 147 -5.15 2.18 17.81
CA THR A 147 -3.90 1.75 18.46
C THR A 147 -3.90 2.09 19.95
N GLY A 148 -4.41 3.27 20.33
CA GLY A 148 -4.52 3.70 21.71
C GLY A 148 -5.47 2.83 22.52
N LEU A 149 -6.64 2.50 21.96
CA LEU A 149 -7.57 1.54 22.57
C LEU A 149 -6.94 0.15 22.71
N ALA A 150 -6.19 -0.32 21.71
CA ALA A 150 -5.48 -1.60 21.78
C ALA A 150 -4.40 -1.60 22.88
N MET A 151 -3.67 -0.49 23.07
CA MET A 151 -2.70 -0.34 24.16
C MET A 151 -3.39 -0.29 25.53
N LEU A 152 -4.47 0.47 25.67
CA LEU A 152 -5.23 0.62 26.92
C LEU A 152 -5.91 -0.68 27.35
N THR A 153 -6.40 -1.47 26.39
CA THR A 153 -7.02 -2.77 26.66
C THR A 153 -6.01 -3.90 26.85
N GLY A 154 -4.71 -3.62 26.74
CA GLY A 154 -3.64 -4.62 26.89
C GLY A 154 -3.52 -5.59 25.72
N HIS A 155 -4.31 -5.43 24.65
CA HIS A 155 -4.27 -6.26 23.45
C HIS A 155 -3.11 -5.91 22.49
N TRP A 156 -2.34 -4.87 22.80
CA TRP A 156 -1.18 -4.46 21.99
C TRP A 156 0.05 -5.35 22.18
N GLN A 157 0.26 -5.90 23.39
CA GLN A 157 1.45 -6.68 23.69
C GLN A 157 1.30 -8.14 23.24
N ASN A 158 2.32 -8.66 22.56
CA ASN A 158 2.41 -10.07 22.21
C ASN A 158 2.94 -10.89 23.40
N ASN A 159 2.53 -12.14 23.54
CA ASN A 159 2.87 -13.05 24.64
C ASN A 159 4.26 -13.70 24.52
N MET A 160 5.20 -13.07 23.80
CA MET A 160 6.54 -13.63 23.55
C MET A 160 7.51 -13.28 24.68
N SER A 161 8.12 -14.30 25.30
CA SER A 161 9.19 -14.07 26.27
C SER A 161 10.51 -13.70 25.59
N VAL A 162 11.33 -12.90 26.25
CA VAL A 162 12.67 -12.51 25.76
C VAL A 162 13.55 -13.75 25.54
N ASN A 163 13.42 -14.78 26.40
CA ASN A 163 14.18 -16.02 26.27
C ASN A 163 13.77 -16.83 25.03
N ASP A 164 12.48 -16.84 24.67
CA ASP A 164 12.01 -17.46 23.43
C ASP A 164 12.58 -16.74 22.21
N TYR A 165 12.59 -15.41 22.23
CA TYR A 165 13.19 -14.59 21.17
C TYR A 165 14.69 -14.90 20.98
N ILE A 166 15.46 -14.94 22.06
CA ILE A 166 16.91 -15.24 22.02
C ILE A 166 17.17 -16.64 21.48
N ARG A 167 16.39 -17.64 21.89
CA ARG A 167 16.50 -19.02 21.37
C ARG A 167 16.23 -19.09 19.87
N GLN A 168 15.13 -18.48 19.42
CA GLN A 168 14.76 -18.48 18.01
C GLN A 168 15.78 -17.73 17.15
N ARG A 169 16.32 -16.61 17.66
CA ARG A 169 17.42 -15.87 17.02
C ARG A 169 18.64 -16.77 16.79
N ALA A 170 19.06 -17.54 17.80
CA ALA A 170 20.24 -18.41 17.68
C ALA A 170 20.06 -19.50 16.60
N ALA A 171 18.84 -20.03 16.47
CA ALA A 171 18.49 -21.07 15.50
C ALA A 171 18.01 -20.52 14.14
N ILE A 172 18.00 -19.20 13.93
CA ILE A 172 17.29 -18.58 12.79
C ILE A 172 17.78 -19.07 11.42
N ARG A 173 19.08 -19.33 11.29
CA ARG A 173 19.71 -19.82 10.06
C ARG A 173 19.44 -21.31 9.80
N MET A 174 19.01 -22.06 10.81
CA MET A 174 18.65 -23.48 10.68
C MET A 174 17.24 -23.65 10.12
N TYR A 175 16.36 -22.68 10.35
CA TYR A 175 15.00 -22.73 9.83
C TYR A 175 14.98 -22.39 8.34
N GLY A 176 14.60 -23.35 7.50
CA GLY A 176 14.33 -23.12 6.07
C GLY A 176 13.06 -22.29 5.84
N HIS A 177 12.69 -22.10 4.57
CA HIS A 177 11.36 -21.61 4.20
C HIS A 177 10.45 -22.84 4.04
N PRO A 178 9.43 -23.03 4.90
CA PRO A 178 8.52 -24.16 4.72
C PRO A 178 7.70 -23.97 3.45
N THR A 179 7.57 -25.03 2.67
CA THR A 179 6.79 -25.01 1.41
C THR A 179 5.48 -25.77 1.54
N SER A 180 5.27 -26.48 2.65
CA SER A 180 4.07 -27.26 2.93
C SER A 180 3.57 -27.08 4.38
N LEU A 181 2.30 -27.41 4.63
CA LEU A 181 1.72 -27.42 5.98
C LEU A 181 2.42 -28.44 6.89
N GLU A 182 2.91 -29.54 6.33
CA GLU A 182 3.68 -30.55 7.05
C GLU A 182 5.03 -30.01 7.52
N ASP A 183 5.69 -29.17 6.72
CA ASP A 183 6.94 -28.51 7.10
C ASP A 183 6.71 -27.51 8.24
N ILE A 184 5.62 -26.74 8.18
CA ILE A 184 5.23 -25.82 9.26
C ILE A 184 4.98 -26.60 10.56
N SER A 185 4.27 -27.73 10.48
CA SER A 185 4.04 -28.60 11.64
C SER A 185 5.35 -29.14 12.22
N ARG A 186 6.26 -29.64 11.38
CA ARG A 186 7.59 -30.10 11.79
C ARG A 186 8.41 -29.00 12.46
N MET A 187 8.43 -27.79 11.90
CA MET A 187 9.12 -26.64 12.48
C MET A 187 8.53 -26.25 13.84
N ASN A 188 7.20 -26.25 13.96
CA ASN A 188 6.53 -25.98 15.23
C ASN A 188 6.91 -27.01 16.31
N HIS A 189 7.03 -28.29 15.95
CA HIS A 189 7.51 -29.32 16.88
C HIS A 189 8.99 -29.16 17.25
N GLN A 190 9.85 -28.75 16.31
CA GLN A 190 11.28 -28.55 16.55
C GLN A 190 11.57 -27.31 17.41
N ALA A 191 10.79 -26.25 17.26
CA ALA A 191 10.98 -24.99 17.95
C ALA A 191 10.35 -24.95 19.36
N GLN A 192 9.58 -25.98 19.75
CA GLN A 192 9.09 -26.11 21.12
C GLN A 192 10.24 -26.46 22.08
N PRO A 193 10.33 -25.80 23.25
CA PRO A 193 11.33 -26.16 24.25
C PRO A 193 11.09 -27.60 24.71
N ARG A 194 12.13 -28.45 24.66
CA ARG A 194 12.10 -29.74 25.34
C ARG A 194 11.95 -29.44 26.84
N LYS A 195 10.84 -29.89 27.44
CA LYS A 195 10.63 -29.84 28.88
C LYS A 195 11.70 -30.62 29.62
#